data_AF-A0A1E1XAD5-F1
#
_entry.id   AF-A0A1E1XAD5-F1
#
_cell.length_a   1.000
_cell.length_b   1.000
_cell.length_c   1.000
_cell.angle_alpha   90.00
_cell.angle_beta   90.00
_cell.angle_gamma   90.00
#
_symmetry.space_group_name_H-M   'P 1'
#
loop_
_entity.id
_entity.type
_entity.pdbx_description
1 polymer ?
#
loop_
_entity_poly.entity_id
_entity_poly.type
_entity_poly.pdbx_seq_one_letter_code
_entity_poly.pdbx_strand_id
1 'polypeptide(L)'
;RTEEEKRELQMREDELEQEAARQQRHAVNLNDALVKECQELLALLGQPYVVSPGEAEAQCAWLEQQGLSQGVVTDDSDAWLFGAQCVYRHLFRPDRRPTRFLLKDLASQFGLDRQKLVAFALLCGSDYTTGVNGVGPVTAMEVLSEFKGDDAISLLEQFRAWLQQAKEEKVLPGSKTRSHLVRLSLEAGFPNSRVVQAYLEPTVDESRETFSWGTPDLDALRTYAYQKLGWSREKLDDLLLPVLKRMGIKQKQTRMDQYLEACQAPPKPKLFPSKRLTKAVGKLAPAKRAKIEEPQLSEDSDSS
;
A
#
# COMPACT_ATOMS: atom_id res chain seq x y z
N ARG A 1 -7.61 48.42 16.96
CA ARG A 1 -8.48 47.55 16.14
C ARG A 1 -7.69 46.54 15.31
N THR A 2 -7.07 46.86 14.17
CA THR A 2 -6.37 45.84 13.35
C THR A 2 -5.12 45.20 13.98
N GLU A 3 -4.40 45.91 14.86
CA GLU A 3 -3.24 45.36 15.60
C GLU A 3 -3.65 44.48 16.80
N GLU A 4 -4.74 44.82 17.49
CA GLU A 4 -5.26 44.04 18.62
C GLU A 4 -5.90 42.74 18.12
N GLU A 5 -6.68 42.80 17.04
CA GLU A 5 -7.28 41.62 16.39
C GLU A 5 -6.19 40.66 15.88
N LYS A 6 -5.07 41.17 15.36
CA LYS A 6 -3.92 40.35 14.98
C LYS A 6 -3.26 39.68 16.17
N ARG A 7 -3.09 40.39 17.29
CA ARG A 7 -2.52 39.82 18.52
C ARG A 7 -3.43 38.76 19.14
N GLU A 8 -4.74 38.98 19.14
CA GLU A 8 -5.71 37.99 19.60
C GLU A 8 -5.71 36.73 18.72
N LEU A 9 -5.65 36.89 17.39
CA LEU A 9 -5.53 35.76 16.47
C LEU A 9 -4.22 34.99 16.70
N GLN A 10 -3.11 35.70 16.90
CA GLN A 10 -1.80 35.09 17.08
C GLN A 10 -1.70 34.35 18.43
N MET A 11 -2.24 34.92 19.52
CA MET A 11 -2.32 34.18 20.80
C MET A 11 -3.21 32.94 20.69
N ARG A 12 -4.29 33.00 19.89
CA ARG A 12 -5.18 31.86 19.68
C ARG A 12 -4.55 30.78 18.80
N GLU A 13 -3.76 31.16 17.81
CA GLU A 13 -2.91 30.22 17.04
C GLU A 13 -1.89 29.54 17.96
N ASP A 14 -1.16 30.30 18.79
CA ASP A 14 -0.17 29.76 19.73
C ASP A 14 -0.82 28.81 20.76
N GLU A 15 -2.01 29.13 21.28
CA GLU A 15 -2.78 28.25 22.17
C GLU A 15 -3.20 26.95 21.47
N LEU A 16 -3.70 27.04 20.23
CA LEU A 16 -4.08 25.87 19.43
C LEU A 16 -2.86 25.00 19.10
N GLU A 17 -1.71 25.60 18.79
CA GLU A 17 -0.46 24.87 18.55
C GLU A 17 0.04 24.15 19.80
N GLN A 18 -0.03 24.80 20.97
CA GLN A 18 0.35 24.18 22.25
C GLN A 18 -0.58 23.04 22.64
N GLU A 19 -1.89 23.21 22.42
CA GLU A 19 -2.89 22.17 22.70
C GLU A 19 -2.72 20.99 21.74
N ALA A 20 -2.50 21.24 20.45
CA ALA A 20 -2.18 20.22 19.46
C ALA A 20 -0.90 19.46 19.82
N ALA A 21 0.17 20.16 20.20
CA ALA A 21 1.42 19.54 20.61
C ALA A 21 1.27 18.67 21.88
N ARG A 22 0.44 19.10 22.83
CA ARG A 22 0.14 18.33 24.05
C ARG A 22 -0.66 17.07 23.73
N GLN A 23 -1.69 17.18 22.88
CA GLN A 23 -2.49 16.05 22.41
C GLN A 23 -1.63 15.07 21.62
N GLN A 24 -0.73 15.57 20.76
CA GLN A 24 0.20 14.75 19.99
C GLN A 24 1.16 13.97 20.89
N ARG A 25 1.78 14.62 21.90
CA ARG A 25 2.65 13.91 22.87
C ARG A 25 1.88 12.83 23.64
N HIS A 26 0.66 13.11 24.04
CA HIS A 26 -0.17 12.14 24.74
C HIS A 26 -0.54 10.95 23.83
N ALA A 27 -0.87 11.22 22.56
CA ALA A 27 -1.15 10.18 21.57
C ALA A 27 0.08 9.30 21.30
N VAL A 28 1.27 9.89 21.16
CA VAL A 28 2.53 9.16 20.97
C VAL A 28 2.84 8.27 22.18
N ASN A 29 2.73 8.80 23.41
CA ASN A 29 2.98 8.01 24.62
C ASN A 29 2.01 6.83 24.78
N LEU A 30 0.73 7.03 24.45
CA LEU A 30 -0.25 5.94 24.43
C LEU A 30 0.10 4.88 23.38
N ASN A 31 0.60 5.32 22.23
CA ASN A 31 1.02 4.43 21.15
C ASN A 31 2.23 3.57 21.56
N ASP A 32 3.24 4.15 22.21
CA ASP A 32 4.43 3.40 22.66
C ASP A 32 4.11 2.33 23.70
N ALA A 33 3.20 2.64 24.63
CA ALA A 33 2.73 1.67 25.62
C ALA A 33 1.99 0.51 24.93
N LEU A 34 1.09 0.84 24.00
CA LEU A 34 0.36 -0.15 23.21
C LEU A 34 1.31 -1.06 22.40
N VAL A 35 2.31 -0.48 21.75
CA VAL A 35 3.31 -1.23 20.98
C VAL A 35 4.03 -2.25 21.86
N LYS A 36 4.46 -1.85 23.07
CA LYS A 36 5.10 -2.77 24.02
C LYS A 36 4.17 -3.88 24.49
N GLU A 37 2.92 -3.56 24.77
CA GLU A 37 1.91 -4.57 25.14
C GLU A 37 1.64 -5.55 23.99
N CYS A 38 1.61 -5.07 22.74
CA CYS A 38 1.52 -5.93 21.57
C CYS A 38 2.76 -6.82 21.40
N GLN A 39 3.97 -6.29 21.61
CA GLN A 39 5.21 -7.07 21.55
C GLN A 39 5.26 -8.17 22.62
N GLU A 40 4.84 -7.85 23.85
CA GLU A 40 4.72 -8.84 24.93
C GLU A 40 3.74 -9.94 24.55
N LEU A 41 2.56 -9.58 24.04
CA LEU A 41 1.56 -10.54 23.58
C LEU A 41 2.09 -11.43 22.44
N LEU A 42 2.80 -10.87 21.46
CA LEU A 42 3.42 -11.62 20.36
C LEU A 42 4.45 -12.63 20.89
N ALA A 43 5.30 -12.21 21.84
CA ALA A 43 6.28 -13.09 22.47
C ALA A 43 5.60 -14.24 23.21
N LEU A 44 4.53 -13.97 23.97
CA LEU A 44 3.75 -15.00 24.67
C LEU A 44 3.04 -15.97 23.70
N LEU A 45 2.66 -15.50 22.51
CA LEU A 45 2.11 -16.33 21.43
C LEU A 45 3.19 -17.10 20.64
N GLY A 46 4.47 -16.91 20.96
CA GLY A 46 5.59 -17.48 20.20
C GLY A 46 5.72 -16.92 18.78
N GLN A 47 5.18 -15.73 18.51
CA GLN A 47 5.26 -15.08 17.20
C GLN A 47 6.51 -14.19 17.13
N PRO A 48 7.37 -14.36 16.11
CA PRO A 48 8.49 -13.46 15.90
C PRO A 48 7.99 -12.08 15.45
N TYR A 49 8.69 -11.03 15.86
CA TYR A 49 8.47 -9.67 15.38
C TYR A 49 9.81 -8.99 15.13
N VAL A 50 9.79 -7.94 14.32
CA VAL A 50 10.93 -7.06 14.06
C VAL A 50 10.52 -5.62 14.33
N VAL A 51 11.47 -4.79 14.73
CA VAL A 51 11.26 -3.35 14.90
C VAL A 51 11.88 -2.67 13.69
N SER A 52 11.05 -2.07 12.84
CA SER A 52 11.54 -1.29 11.71
C SER A 52 12.26 -0.03 12.21
N PRO A 53 13.41 0.36 11.62
CA PRO A 53 14.04 1.66 11.90
C PRO A 53 13.28 2.84 11.30
N GLY A 54 12.32 2.58 10.41
CA GLY A 54 11.45 3.56 9.77
C GLY A 54 10.05 3.00 9.58
N GLU A 55 9.54 3.04 8.35
CA GLU A 55 8.20 2.51 8.05
C GLU A 55 8.15 0.98 8.16
N ALA A 56 7.06 0.47 8.73
CA ALA A 56 6.83 -0.97 8.79
C ALA A 56 6.62 -1.57 7.40
N GLU A 57 5.98 -0.83 6.49
CA GLU A 57 5.73 -1.27 5.11
C GLU A 57 7.02 -1.41 4.30
N ALA A 58 7.96 -0.49 4.52
CA ALA A 58 9.28 -0.55 3.92
C ALA A 58 10.05 -1.79 4.39
N GLN A 59 10.06 -2.06 5.69
CA GLN A 59 10.68 -3.26 6.25
C GLN A 59 10.03 -4.54 5.70
N CYS A 60 8.69 -4.57 5.62
CA CYS A 60 7.96 -5.72 5.09
C CYS A 60 8.29 -5.96 3.61
N ALA A 61 8.34 -4.91 2.80
CA ALA A 61 8.72 -4.99 1.39
C ALA A 61 10.16 -5.50 1.22
N TRP A 62 11.09 -5.04 2.06
CA TRP A 62 12.47 -5.52 2.05
C TRP A 62 12.57 -7.01 2.42
N LEU A 63 11.90 -7.44 3.49
CA LEU A 63 11.87 -8.85 3.91
C LEU A 63 11.34 -9.77 2.81
N GLU A 64 10.30 -9.34 2.09
CA GLU A 64 9.75 -10.07 0.95
C GLU A 64 10.77 -10.14 -0.21
N GLN A 65 11.42 -9.02 -0.55
CA GLN A 65 12.43 -8.99 -1.61
C GLN A 65 13.64 -9.89 -1.31
N GLN A 66 14.02 -10.05 -0.04
CA GLN A 66 15.05 -10.99 0.38
C GLN A 66 14.58 -12.46 0.44
N GLY A 67 13.28 -12.72 0.22
CA GLY A 67 12.71 -14.07 0.30
C GLY A 67 12.51 -14.59 1.72
N LEU A 68 12.56 -13.72 2.73
CA LEU A 68 12.28 -14.07 4.13
C LEU A 68 10.78 -14.13 4.43
N SER A 69 9.96 -13.52 3.57
CA SER A 69 8.50 -13.63 3.58
C SER A 69 7.96 -13.89 2.16
N GLN A 70 6.71 -14.34 2.07
CA GLN A 70 6.05 -14.68 0.79
C GLN A 70 5.16 -13.54 0.26
N GLY A 71 5.06 -12.44 1.01
CA GLY A 71 4.25 -11.29 0.70
C GLY A 71 3.99 -10.44 1.93
N VAL A 72 3.45 -9.24 1.69
CA VAL A 72 3.16 -8.24 2.72
C VAL A 72 1.66 -8.23 2.99
N VAL A 73 1.26 -8.30 4.25
CA VAL A 73 -0.14 -8.12 4.65
C VAL A 73 -0.33 -6.68 5.08
N THR A 74 -1.00 -5.88 4.25
CA THR A 74 -1.35 -4.49 4.57
C THR A 74 -2.56 -4.05 3.76
N ASP A 75 -3.34 -3.11 4.31
CA ASP A 75 -4.38 -2.40 3.57
C ASP A 75 -3.92 -1.04 3.03
N ASP A 76 -2.68 -0.64 3.33
CA ASP A 76 -2.07 0.56 2.77
C ASP A 76 -1.56 0.31 1.33
N SER A 77 -1.41 1.39 0.57
CA SER A 77 -0.84 1.38 -0.77
C SER A 77 0.66 1.66 -0.80
N ASP A 78 1.24 2.20 0.26
CA ASP A 78 2.65 2.62 0.27
C ASP A 78 3.62 1.44 0.16
N ALA A 79 3.21 0.23 0.54
CA ALA A 79 3.96 -1.01 0.33
C ALA A 79 4.40 -1.19 -1.15
N TRP A 80 3.59 -0.75 -2.11
CA TRP A 80 3.98 -0.80 -3.53
C TRP A 80 5.08 0.21 -3.87
N LEU A 81 5.07 1.37 -3.23
CA LEU A 81 6.07 2.43 -3.40
C LEU A 81 7.42 1.97 -2.84
N PHE A 82 7.40 1.26 -1.70
CA PHE A 82 8.56 0.58 -1.12
C PHE A 82 8.99 -0.70 -1.87
N GLY A 83 8.21 -1.12 -2.87
CA GLY A 83 8.60 -2.15 -3.83
C GLY A 83 8.16 -3.58 -3.46
N ALA A 84 7.14 -3.75 -2.62
CA ALA A 84 6.51 -5.05 -2.42
C ALA A 84 6.03 -5.65 -3.76
N GLN A 85 6.27 -6.94 -3.96
CA GLN A 85 5.90 -7.68 -5.17
C GLN A 85 4.55 -8.38 -5.03
N CYS A 86 4.17 -8.74 -3.80
CA CYS A 86 2.98 -9.49 -3.42
C CYS A 86 2.37 -8.86 -2.17
N VAL A 87 1.15 -8.32 -2.30
CA VAL A 87 0.43 -7.69 -1.19
C VAL A 87 -0.91 -8.37 -0.98
N TYR A 88 -1.21 -8.70 0.27
CA TYR A 88 -2.47 -9.26 0.73
C TYR A 88 -3.28 -8.19 1.44
N ARG A 89 -4.41 -7.81 0.86
CA ARG A 89 -5.34 -6.83 1.43
C ARG A 89 -6.56 -7.52 2.03
N HIS A 90 -7.21 -6.84 2.98
CA HIS A 90 -8.47 -7.23 3.59
C HIS A 90 -8.41 -8.53 4.41
N LEU A 91 -7.23 -8.95 4.89
CA LEU A 91 -7.08 -10.23 5.59
C LEU A 91 -7.92 -10.30 6.86
N PHE A 92 -8.04 -9.18 7.58
CA PHE A 92 -8.74 -9.06 8.85
C PHE A 92 -10.09 -8.34 8.73
N ARG A 93 -10.58 -8.09 7.51
CA ARG A 93 -11.83 -7.38 7.23
C ARG A 93 -12.99 -8.38 7.09
N PRO A 94 -13.97 -8.41 8.01
CA PRO A 94 -15.08 -9.38 7.93
C PRO A 94 -16.03 -9.12 6.76
N ASP A 95 -16.06 -7.87 6.27
CA ASP A 95 -16.91 -7.40 5.17
C ASP A 95 -16.33 -7.66 3.78
N ARG A 96 -15.08 -8.12 3.69
CA ARG A 96 -14.36 -8.27 2.41
C ARG A 96 -13.63 -9.59 2.35
N ARG A 97 -13.45 -10.10 1.12
CA ARG A 97 -12.61 -11.28 0.89
C ARG A 97 -11.14 -10.87 0.91
N PRO A 98 -10.26 -11.62 1.61
CA PRO A 98 -8.82 -11.45 1.48
C PRO A 98 -8.42 -11.52 0.01
N THR A 99 -7.69 -10.53 -0.47
CA THR A 99 -7.35 -10.39 -1.89
C THR A 99 -5.85 -10.24 -2.04
N ARG A 100 -5.25 -11.09 -2.88
CA ARG A 100 -3.84 -11.02 -3.24
C ARG A 100 -3.66 -10.18 -4.50
N PHE A 101 -2.72 -9.26 -4.46
CA PHE A 101 -2.30 -8.41 -5.57
C PHE A 101 -0.82 -8.68 -5.87
N LEU A 102 -0.44 -8.60 -7.14
CA LEU A 102 0.95 -8.79 -7.57
C LEU A 102 1.41 -7.58 -8.38
N LEU A 103 2.63 -7.09 -8.12
CA LEU A 103 3.18 -5.95 -8.84
C LEU A 103 3.31 -6.22 -10.35
N LYS A 104 3.62 -7.47 -10.73
CA LYS A 104 3.65 -7.89 -12.14
C LYS A 104 2.30 -7.75 -12.84
N ASP A 105 1.18 -7.86 -12.11
CA ASP A 105 -0.16 -7.70 -12.66
C ASP A 105 -0.44 -6.21 -12.89
N LEU A 106 0.05 -5.33 -12.01
CA LEU A 106 0.01 -3.87 -12.21
C LEU A 106 0.85 -3.45 -13.43
N ALA A 107 2.06 -4.00 -13.55
CA ALA A 107 2.94 -3.73 -14.69
C ALA A 107 2.34 -4.20 -16.01
N SER A 108 1.79 -5.43 -16.07
CA SER A 108 1.23 -5.99 -17.29
C SER A 108 -0.13 -5.38 -17.69
N GLN A 109 -1.00 -5.08 -16.72
CA GLN A 109 -2.34 -4.57 -17.00
C GLN A 109 -2.40 -3.04 -17.13
N PHE A 110 -1.58 -2.32 -16.36
CA PHE A 110 -1.60 -0.86 -16.28
C PHE A 110 -0.33 -0.20 -16.81
N GLY A 111 0.74 -0.95 -17.07
CA GLY A 111 2.04 -0.40 -17.44
C GLY A 111 2.76 0.30 -16.28
N LEU A 112 2.33 0.04 -15.05
CA LEU A 112 2.85 0.66 -13.83
C LEU A 112 3.91 -0.22 -13.19
N ASP A 113 5.16 0.21 -13.29
CA ASP A 113 6.29 -0.29 -12.49
C ASP A 113 6.47 0.56 -11.23
N ARG A 114 7.40 0.18 -10.35
CA ARG A 114 7.66 0.90 -9.08
C ARG A 114 7.97 2.38 -9.32
N GLN A 115 8.77 2.71 -10.32
CA GLN A 115 9.12 4.10 -10.65
C GLN A 115 7.89 4.92 -11.03
N LYS A 116 7.01 4.37 -11.88
CA LYS A 116 5.76 5.03 -12.26
C LYS A 116 4.76 5.10 -11.12
N LEU A 117 4.75 4.13 -10.20
CA LEU A 117 3.91 4.19 -8.98
C LEU A 117 4.39 5.30 -8.04
N VAL A 118 5.70 5.48 -7.87
CA VAL A 118 6.25 6.62 -7.12
C VAL A 118 5.90 7.94 -7.81
N ALA A 119 6.06 8.04 -9.13
CA ALA A 119 5.62 9.23 -9.87
C ALA A 119 4.10 9.47 -9.76
N PHE A 120 3.29 8.41 -9.73
CA PHE A 120 1.85 8.48 -9.49
C PHE A 120 1.54 9.06 -8.11
N ALA A 121 2.24 8.61 -7.07
CA ALA A 121 2.10 9.11 -5.70
C ALA A 121 2.48 10.60 -5.59
N LEU A 122 3.56 11.05 -6.25
CA LEU A 122 3.91 12.47 -6.32
C LEU A 122 2.84 13.32 -7.03
N LEU A 123 2.07 12.74 -7.94
CA LEU A 123 1.01 13.44 -8.67
C LEU A 123 -0.31 13.47 -7.89
N CYS A 124 -0.75 12.35 -7.34
CA CYS A 124 -2.03 12.22 -6.64
C CYS A 124 -1.99 12.58 -5.14
N GLY A 125 -0.80 12.55 -4.55
CA GLY A 125 -0.61 12.63 -3.11
C GLY A 125 -0.40 11.24 -2.48
N SER A 126 0.37 11.24 -1.40
CA SER A 126 0.67 10.12 -0.50
C SER A 126 1.07 10.69 0.86
N ASP A 127 1.46 9.85 1.81
CA ASP A 127 1.82 10.31 3.16
C ASP A 127 3.04 11.25 3.17
N TYR A 128 3.91 11.16 2.15
CA TYR A 128 5.10 12.02 2.02
C TYR A 128 4.90 13.24 1.12
N THR A 129 3.74 13.39 0.47
CA THR A 129 3.48 14.55 -0.40
C THR A 129 1.99 14.82 -0.57
N THR A 130 1.61 16.09 -0.52
CA THR A 130 0.23 16.53 -0.79
C THR A 130 -0.23 16.28 -2.23
N GLY A 131 0.71 16.01 -3.14
CA GLY A 131 0.43 15.84 -4.57
C GLY A 131 0.24 17.16 -5.31
N VAL A 132 -0.16 17.08 -6.58
CA VAL A 132 -0.41 18.26 -7.41
C VAL A 132 -1.89 18.63 -7.32
N ASN A 133 -2.17 19.89 -7.00
CA ASN A 133 -3.55 20.37 -6.90
C ASN A 133 -4.34 20.15 -8.21
N GLY A 134 -5.52 19.52 -8.10
CA GLY A 134 -6.37 19.16 -9.24
C GLY A 134 -5.97 17.88 -9.98
N VAL A 135 -4.94 17.16 -9.50
CA VAL A 135 -4.50 15.89 -10.10
C VAL A 135 -5.00 14.71 -9.29
N GLY A 136 -6.10 14.11 -9.73
CA GLY A 136 -6.57 12.83 -9.24
C GLY A 136 -6.01 11.63 -10.04
N PRO A 137 -6.40 10.39 -9.68
CA PRO A 137 -5.90 9.15 -10.30
C PRO A 137 -5.97 9.11 -11.83
N VAL A 138 -7.05 9.63 -12.40
CA VAL A 138 -7.24 9.66 -13.87
C VAL A 138 -6.25 10.62 -14.53
N THR A 139 -6.07 11.81 -13.95
CA THR A 139 -5.16 12.82 -14.48
C THR A 139 -3.70 12.38 -14.31
N ALA A 140 -3.35 11.74 -13.20
CA ALA A 140 -2.02 11.19 -12.99
C ALA A 140 -1.69 10.12 -14.04
N MET A 141 -2.61 9.19 -14.32
CA MET A 141 -2.42 8.20 -15.39
C MET A 141 -2.28 8.84 -16.78
N GLU A 142 -3.02 9.92 -17.04
CA GLU A 142 -2.86 10.69 -18.28
C GLU A 142 -1.46 11.29 -18.40
N VAL A 143 -0.92 11.90 -17.33
CA VAL A 143 0.46 12.39 -17.29
C VAL A 143 1.46 11.25 -17.55
N LEU A 144 1.37 10.16 -16.79
CA LEU A 144 2.26 9.00 -16.97
C LEU A 144 2.19 8.38 -18.38
N SER A 145 1.05 8.51 -19.07
CA SER A 145 0.88 8.02 -20.44
C SER A 145 1.41 8.97 -21.52
N GLU A 146 1.56 10.26 -21.23
CA GLU A 146 1.93 11.31 -22.17
C GLU A 146 3.42 11.67 -22.11
N PHE A 147 4.05 11.46 -20.96
CA PHE A 147 5.46 11.73 -20.71
C PHE A 147 6.21 10.43 -20.44
N LYS A 148 7.41 10.32 -20.98
CA LYS A 148 8.25 9.12 -20.82
C LYS A 148 9.47 9.50 -20.00
N GLY A 149 9.88 8.64 -19.08
CA GLY A 149 11.13 8.78 -18.37
C GLY A 149 11.60 7.40 -17.95
N ASP A 150 12.92 7.27 -17.78
CA ASP A 150 13.52 6.03 -17.29
C ASP A 150 13.26 5.85 -15.79
N ASP A 151 13.10 6.96 -15.06
CA ASP A 151 12.76 7.01 -13.64
C ASP A 151 11.63 8.03 -13.34
N ALA A 152 11.18 8.03 -12.09
CA ALA A 152 10.11 8.91 -11.63
C ALA A 152 10.45 10.40 -11.81
N ILE A 153 11.69 10.80 -11.51
CA ILE A 153 12.12 12.20 -11.55
C ILE A 153 12.16 12.71 -12.99
N SER A 154 12.86 12.00 -13.87
CA SER A 154 12.99 12.37 -15.29
C SER A 154 11.64 12.48 -15.98
N LEU A 155 10.69 11.60 -15.65
CA LEU A 155 9.32 11.67 -16.17
C LEU A 155 8.62 12.96 -15.72
N LEU A 156 8.69 13.27 -14.42
CA LEU A 156 8.02 14.43 -13.83
C LEU A 156 8.70 15.75 -14.20
N GLU A 157 10.02 15.76 -14.40
CA GLU A 157 10.77 16.91 -14.92
C GLU A 157 10.39 17.22 -16.36
N GLN A 158 10.24 16.20 -17.22
CA GLN A 158 9.73 16.40 -18.58
C GLN A 158 8.32 16.99 -18.58
N PHE A 159 7.44 16.49 -17.70
CA PHE A 159 6.10 17.05 -17.51
C PHE A 159 6.17 18.52 -17.07
N ARG A 160 7.01 18.86 -16.09
CA ARG A 160 7.22 20.23 -15.61
C ARG A 160 7.72 21.15 -16.72
N ALA A 161 8.76 20.74 -17.43
CA ALA A 161 9.36 21.52 -18.51
C ALA A 161 8.35 21.78 -19.65
N TRP A 162 7.59 20.75 -20.03
CA TRP A 162 6.51 20.90 -21.01
C TRP A 162 5.42 21.87 -20.53
N LEU A 163 5.01 21.77 -19.26
CA LEU A 163 3.97 22.65 -18.71
C LEU A 163 4.42 24.12 -18.68
N GLN A 164 5.69 24.38 -18.33
CA GLN A 164 6.27 25.73 -18.39
C GLN A 164 6.26 26.27 -19.82
N GLN A 165 6.75 25.50 -20.79
CA GLN A 165 6.75 25.90 -22.20
C GLN A 165 5.34 26.14 -22.75
N ALA A 166 4.35 25.34 -22.33
CA ALA A 166 2.96 25.50 -22.74
C ALA A 166 2.31 26.76 -22.15
N LYS A 167 2.68 27.15 -20.92
CA LYS A 167 2.21 28.40 -20.29
C LYS A 167 2.86 29.65 -20.88
N GLU A 168 4.09 29.54 -21.34
CA GLU A 168 4.80 30.61 -22.08
C GLU A 168 4.32 30.75 -23.54
N GLU A 169 3.22 30.08 -23.93
CA GLU A 169 2.61 30.05 -25.28
C GLU A 169 3.53 29.52 -26.41
N LYS A 170 4.71 28.99 -26.08
CA LYS A 170 5.68 28.50 -27.07
C LYS A 170 5.32 27.14 -27.67
N VAL A 171 4.34 26.41 -27.12
CA VAL A 171 3.98 25.05 -27.57
C VAL A 171 2.46 24.85 -27.52
N LEU A 172 1.86 24.51 -28.67
CA LEU A 172 0.44 24.11 -28.73
C LEU A 172 0.25 22.75 -28.04
N PRO A 173 -0.85 22.51 -27.31
CA PRO A 173 -1.05 21.31 -26.50
C PRO A 173 -0.97 19.99 -27.28
N GLY A 174 -1.16 19.99 -28.60
CA GLY A 174 -1.03 18.80 -29.46
C GLY A 174 -2.07 17.70 -29.25
N SER A 175 -2.76 17.64 -28.09
CA SER A 175 -3.82 16.67 -27.80
C SER A 175 -4.87 17.23 -26.82
N LYS A 176 -6.11 16.72 -26.88
CA LYS A 176 -7.20 17.08 -25.94
C LYS A 176 -6.83 16.81 -24.48
N THR A 177 -6.03 15.77 -24.22
CA THR A 177 -5.54 15.41 -22.88
C THR A 177 -4.59 16.48 -22.37
N ARG A 178 -3.61 16.86 -23.18
CA ARG A 178 -2.65 17.91 -22.86
C ARG A 178 -3.32 19.29 -22.67
N SER A 179 -4.40 19.60 -23.40
CA SER A 179 -5.17 20.83 -23.18
C SER A 179 -5.71 20.97 -21.75
N HIS A 180 -6.08 19.86 -21.11
CA HIS A 180 -6.50 19.87 -19.69
C HIS A 180 -5.32 20.05 -18.75
N LEU A 181 -4.18 19.40 -19.05
CA LEU A 181 -2.97 19.46 -18.23
C LEU A 181 -2.35 20.87 -18.14
N VAL A 182 -2.50 21.71 -19.17
CA VAL A 182 -1.99 23.11 -19.16
C VAL A 182 -2.57 23.94 -18.02
N ARG A 183 -3.77 23.60 -17.53
CA ARG A 183 -4.44 24.32 -16.44
C ARG A 183 -3.83 24.04 -15.06
N LEU A 184 -3.00 23.01 -14.95
CA LEU A 184 -2.40 22.61 -13.69
C LEU A 184 -1.34 23.63 -13.26
N SER A 185 -1.14 23.77 -11.95
CA SER A 185 -0.06 24.56 -11.38
C SER A 185 0.84 23.67 -10.55
N LEU A 186 2.14 23.75 -10.81
CA LEU A 186 3.15 23.00 -10.08
C LEU A 186 3.83 23.94 -9.08
N GLU A 187 4.10 23.43 -7.89
CA GLU A 187 4.90 24.14 -6.90
C GLU A 187 6.38 24.21 -7.34
N ALA A 188 7.11 25.21 -6.85
CA ALA A 188 8.49 25.46 -7.30
C ALA A 188 9.45 24.28 -7.03
N GLY A 189 9.17 23.50 -5.99
CA GLY A 189 9.94 22.32 -5.57
C GLY A 189 9.52 20.99 -6.20
N PHE A 190 8.57 20.99 -7.15
CA PHE A 190 8.13 19.76 -7.82
C PHE A 190 9.03 19.42 -9.04
N PRO A 191 9.40 18.16 -9.27
CA PRO A 191 9.22 17.00 -8.38
C PRO A 191 10.21 17.03 -7.21
N ASN A 192 9.77 16.58 -6.03
CA ASN A 192 10.62 16.54 -4.84
C ASN A 192 11.45 15.24 -4.82
N SER A 193 12.75 15.37 -5.09
CA SER A 193 13.68 14.23 -5.11
C SER A 193 13.82 13.52 -3.77
N ARG A 194 13.63 14.23 -2.64
CA ARG A 194 13.71 13.62 -1.30
C ARG A 194 12.57 12.65 -1.04
N VAL A 195 11.37 12.97 -1.53
CA VAL A 195 10.20 12.08 -1.41
C VAL A 195 10.40 10.82 -2.24
N VAL A 196 10.92 10.98 -3.47
CA VAL A 196 11.26 9.84 -4.33
C VAL A 196 12.33 8.96 -3.66
N GLN A 197 13.38 9.57 -3.11
CA GLN A 197 14.43 8.84 -2.41
C GLN A 197 13.89 8.10 -1.19
N ALA A 198 13.01 8.72 -0.39
CA ALA A 198 12.42 8.08 0.79
C ALA A 198 11.65 6.79 0.44
N TYR A 199 10.95 6.76 -0.70
CA TYR A 199 10.27 5.55 -1.17
C TYR A 199 11.19 4.53 -1.83
N LEU A 200 12.20 4.98 -2.59
CA LEU A 200 13.09 4.09 -3.35
C LEU A 200 14.19 3.48 -2.48
N GLU A 201 14.73 4.26 -1.55
CA GLU A 201 15.84 3.94 -0.64
C GLU A 201 15.38 4.17 0.83
N PRO A 202 14.37 3.44 1.32
CA PRO A 202 13.91 3.59 2.69
C PRO A 202 14.94 3.04 3.68
N THR A 203 14.98 3.62 4.87
CA THR A 203 15.75 3.06 5.99
C THR A 203 15.10 1.77 6.46
N VAL A 204 15.82 0.65 6.33
CA VAL A 204 15.39 -0.69 6.75
C VAL A 204 16.52 -1.40 7.48
N ASP A 205 16.16 -2.36 8.33
CA ASP A 205 17.10 -3.32 8.89
C ASP A 205 17.43 -4.36 7.81
N GLU A 206 18.73 -4.49 7.49
CA GLU A 206 19.24 -5.39 6.45
C GLU A 206 19.59 -6.79 6.97
N SER A 207 19.22 -7.13 8.21
CA SER A 207 19.42 -8.45 8.78
C SER A 207 18.72 -9.54 7.97
N ARG A 208 19.47 -10.60 7.65
CA ARG A 208 19.00 -11.78 6.91
C ARG A 208 18.70 -12.98 7.80
N GLU A 209 18.60 -12.75 9.10
CA GLU A 209 18.28 -13.80 10.04
C GLU A 209 16.89 -14.38 9.75
N THR A 210 16.81 -15.72 9.76
CA THR A 210 15.54 -16.40 9.54
C THR A 210 14.68 -16.35 10.80
N PHE A 211 13.38 -16.17 10.62
CA PHE A 211 12.42 -16.19 11.72
C PHE A 211 12.36 -17.55 12.41
N SER A 212 12.24 -17.52 13.74
CA SER A 212 11.95 -18.69 14.56
C SER A 212 10.57 -18.54 15.21
N TRP A 213 9.71 -19.53 15.02
CA TRP A 213 8.38 -19.57 15.63
C TRP A 213 8.42 -20.42 16.90
N GLY A 214 7.97 -19.84 18.00
CA GLY A 214 7.80 -20.51 19.28
C GLY A 214 6.44 -21.19 19.40
N THR A 215 6.18 -21.74 20.60
CA THR A 215 4.87 -22.26 21.00
C THR A 215 4.20 -21.30 21.97
N PRO A 216 2.88 -21.05 21.86
CA PRO A 216 2.18 -20.17 22.80
C PRO A 216 2.27 -20.68 24.24
N ASP A 217 2.63 -19.80 25.18
CA ASP A 217 2.62 -20.07 26.62
C ASP A 217 1.21 -19.82 27.17
N LEU A 218 0.43 -20.90 27.33
CA LEU A 218 -0.96 -20.82 27.77
C LEU A 218 -1.12 -20.20 29.17
N ASP A 219 -0.25 -20.52 30.12
CA ASP A 219 -0.43 -20.07 31.50
C ASP A 219 -0.02 -18.60 31.66
N ALA A 220 1.03 -18.19 30.95
CA ALA A 220 1.39 -16.78 30.87
C ALA A 220 0.31 -15.97 30.11
N LEU A 221 -0.24 -16.50 29.01
CA LEU A 221 -1.33 -15.85 28.26
C LEU A 221 -2.60 -15.67 29.09
N ARG A 222 -2.96 -16.65 29.94
CA ARG A 222 -4.10 -16.54 30.88
C ARG A 222 -3.90 -15.39 31.86
N THR A 223 -2.72 -15.32 32.47
CA THR A 223 -2.36 -14.24 33.39
C THR A 223 -2.37 -12.89 32.69
N TYR A 224 -1.76 -12.79 31.51
CA TYR A 224 -1.70 -11.58 30.70
C TYR A 224 -3.08 -11.09 30.29
N ALA A 225 -3.93 -11.98 29.76
CA ALA A 225 -5.28 -11.64 29.31
C ALA A 225 -6.18 -11.18 30.47
N TYR A 226 -6.02 -11.77 31.66
CA TYR A 226 -6.73 -11.31 32.85
C TYR A 226 -6.29 -9.91 33.28
N GLN A 227 -4.98 -9.66 33.36
CA GLN A 227 -4.43 -8.39 33.85
C GLN A 227 -4.61 -7.22 32.86
N LYS A 228 -4.39 -7.46 31.57
CA LYS A 228 -4.36 -6.42 30.53
C LYS A 228 -5.68 -6.26 29.78
N LEU A 229 -6.38 -7.36 29.53
CA LEU A 229 -7.60 -7.38 28.71
C LEU A 229 -8.88 -7.59 29.54
N GLY A 230 -8.76 -7.95 30.82
CA GLY A 230 -9.88 -8.29 31.69
C GLY A 230 -10.62 -9.56 31.24
N TRP A 231 -9.97 -10.46 30.51
CA TRP A 231 -10.60 -11.69 30.02
C TRP A 231 -10.53 -12.79 31.07
N SER A 232 -11.63 -13.55 31.20
CA SER A 232 -11.63 -14.75 32.03
C SER A 232 -10.82 -15.86 31.38
N ARG A 233 -10.38 -16.84 32.19
CA ARG A 233 -9.65 -18.00 31.70
C ARG A 233 -10.46 -18.78 30.66
N GLU A 234 -11.75 -18.94 30.89
CA GLU A 234 -12.66 -19.66 30.00
C GLU A 234 -12.73 -18.98 28.64
N LYS A 235 -12.90 -17.64 28.63
CA LYS A 235 -12.94 -16.87 27.39
C LYS A 235 -11.66 -17.00 26.57
N LEU A 236 -10.50 -16.99 27.23
CA LEU A 236 -9.21 -17.15 26.54
C LEU A 236 -9.05 -18.58 26.00
N ASP A 237 -9.38 -19.59 26.81
CA ASP A 237 -9.28 -20.99 26.45
C ASP A 237 -10.18 -21.32 25.24
N ASP A 238 -11.40 -20.77 25.19
CA ASP A 238 -12.32 -20.90 24.05
C ASP A 238 -11.73 -20.36 22.74
N LEU A 239 -10.88 -19.34 22.80
CA LEU A 239 -10.20 -18.75 21.64
C LEU A 239 -8.91 -19.50 21.26
N LEU A 240 -8.06 -19.84 22.25
CA LEU A 240 -6.72 -20.38 22.01
C LEU A 240 -6.68 -21.90 21.82
N LEU A 241 -7.51 -22.67 22.54
CA LEU A 241 -7.49 -24.14 22.43
C LEU A 241 -7.78 -24.63 20.99
N PRO A 242 -8.73 -24.05 20.23
CA PRO A 242 -8.91 -24.42 18.83
C PRO A 242 -7.67 -24.12 17.96
N VAL A 243 -6.96 -23.04 18.24
CA VAL A 243 -5.74 -22.66 17.50
C VAL A 243 -4.60 -23.63 17.80
N LEU A 244 -4.35 -23.92 19.09
CA LEU A 244 -3.32 -24.89 19.49
C LEU A 244 -3.60 -26.30 18.98
N LYS A 245 -4.87 -26.71 18.98
CA LYS A 245 -5.28 -27.97 18.36
C LYS A 245 -4.94 -27.98 16.87
N ARG A 246 -5.17 -26.89 16.13
CA ARG A 246 -4.78 -26.78 14.72
C ARG A 246 -3.27 -26.76 14.50
N MET A 247 -2.52 -26.06 15.35
CA MET A 247 -1.05 -26.02 15.28
C MET A 247 -0.42 -27.39 15.55
N GLY A 248 -0.99 -28.17 16.46
CA GLY A 248 -0.55 -29.54 16.77
C GLY A 248 -0.95 -30.59 15.73
N ILE A 249 -1.84 -30.27 14.80
CA ILE A 249 -2.16 -31.15 13.67
C ILE A 249 -0.98 -31.07 12.69
N LYS A 250 -0.09 -32.07 12.72
CA LYS A 250 0.85 -32.33 11.63
C LYS A 250 0.05 -32.34 10.33
N GLN A 251 0.46 -31.55 9.32
CA GLN A 251 -0.22 -31.49 8.03
C GLN A 251 -0.45 -32.91 7.51
N LYS A 252 -1.71 -33.37 7.59
CA LYS A 252 -2.13 -34.55 6.87
C LYS A 252 -2.18 -34.15 5.41
N GLN A 253 -1.63 -35.00 4.54
CA GLN A 253 -1.65 -34.79 3.09
C GLN A 253 -3.09 -34.45 2.65
N THR A 254 -3.28 -33.24 2.13
CA THR A 254 -4.56 -32.82 1.54
C THR A 254 -4.71 -33.45 0.16
N ARG A 255 -5.95 -33.71 -0.26
CA ARG A 255 -6.22 -34.26 -1.60
C ARG A 255 -6.20 -33.15 -2.64
N MET A 256 -5.79 -33.47 -3.86
CA MET A 256 -5.72 -32.53 -4.99
C MET A 256 -7.05 -31.78 -5.20
N ASP A 257 -8.18 -32.46 -5.02
CA ASP A 257 -9.52 -31.87 -5.22
C ASP A 257 -9.79 -30.70 -4.25
N GLN A 258 -9.39 -30.83 -2.99
CA GLN A 258 -9.51 -29.74 -1.99
C GLN A 258 -8.60 -28.55 -2.33
N TYR A 259 -7.46 -28.80 -2.98
CA TYR A 259 -6.58 -27.74 -3.45
C TYR A 259 -7.22 -26.98 -4.62
N LEU A 260 -7.78 -27.69 -5.60
CA LEU A 260 -8.43 -27.10 -6.77
C LEU A 260 -9.69 -26.31 -6.42
N GLU A 261 -10.46 -26.77 -5.42
CA GLU A 261 -11.64 -26.05 -4.92
C GLU A 261 -11.26 -24.71 -4.26
N ALA A 262 -10.14 -24.68 -3.53
CA ALA A 262 -9.58 -23.45 -2.97
C ALA A 262 -8.99 -22.50 -4.03
N CYS A 263 -8.64 -23.01 -5.21
CA CYS A 263 -8.10 -22.23 -6.33
C CYS A 263 -9.17 -21.57 -7.22
N GLN A 264 -10.47 -21.71 -6.92
CA GLN A 264 -11.51 -21.03 -7.68
C GLN A 264 -11.33 -19.50 -7.57
N ALA A 265 -10.78 -18.92 -8.64
CA ALA A 265 -10.51 -17.50 -8.71
C ALA A 265 -11.84 -16.72 -8.66
N PRO A 266 -11.98 -15.72 -7.77
CA PRO A 266 -13.16 -14.86 -7.82
C PRO A 266 -13.24 -14.16 -9.18
N PRO A 267 -14.46 -13.81 -9.65
CA PRO A 267 -14.62 -13.07 -10.89
C PRO A 267 -13.77 -11.80 -10.85
N LYS A 268 -12.98 -11.57 -11.91
CA LYS A 268 -12.13 -10.39 -12.02
C LYS A 268 -13.01 -9.15 -11.87
N PRO A 269 -12.77 -8.28 -10.88
CA PRO A 269 -13.55 -7.06 -10.74
C PRO A 269 -13.41 -6.24 -12.03
N LYS A 270 -14.50 -5.61 -12.49
CA LYS A 270 -14.43 -4.66 -13.60
C LYS A 270 -13.52 -3.50 -13.18
N LEU A 271 -12.28 -3.52 -13.66
CA LEU A 271 -11.29 -2.49 -13.38
C LEU A 271 -11.71 -1.19 -14.05
N PHE A 272 -12.26 -0.29 -13.23
CA PHE A 272 -12.58 1.12 -13.47
C PHE A 272 -13.61 1.46 -14.58
N PRO A 273 -14.56 2.38 -14.33
CA PRO A 273 -15.59 2.76 -15.31
C PRO A 273 -15.21 3.91 -16.27
N SER A 274 -14.06 4.57 -16.09
CA SER A 274 -13.72 5.80 -16.82
C SER A 274 -13.05 5.55 -18.17
N LYS A 275 -13.68 6.03 -19.26
CA LYS A 275 -13.12 5.97 -20.64
C LYS A 275 -11.76 6.65 -20.79
N ARG A 276 -11.52 7.73 -20.03
CA ARG A 276 -10.25 8.48 -20.03
C ARG A 276 -9.11 7.62 -19.48
N LEU A 277 -9.39 6.95 -18.35
CA LEU A 277 -8.43 6.05 -17.73
C LEU A 277 -8.12 4.85 -18.61
N THR A 278 -9.13 4.23 -19.23
CA THR A 278 -8.90 3.11 -20.18
C THR A 278 -8.01 3.52 -21.35
N LYS A 279 -8.15 4.76 -21.85
CA LYS A 279 -7.29 5.29 -22.92
C LYS A 279 -5.85 5.50 -22.45
N ALA A 280 -5.66 6.07 -21.26
CA ALA A 280 -4.32 6.26 -20.67
C ALA A 280 -3.63 4.91 -20.41
N VAL A 281 -4.35 3.95 -19.83
CA VAL A 281 -3.88 2.58 -19.64
C VAL A 281 -3.53 1.91 -20.96
N GLY A 282 -4.35 2.06 -22.00
CA GLY A 282 -4.05 1.50 -23.32
C GLY A 282 -2.79 2.07 -23.99
N LYS A 283 -2.38 3.28 -23.63
CA LYS A 283 -1.09 3.88 -24.07
C LYS A 283 0.10 3.38 -23.25
N LEU A 284 -0.13 3.13 -21.96
CA LEU A 284 0.93 2.84 -20.99
C LEU A 284 1.23 1.33 -20.89
N ALA A 285 0.20 0.49 -20.98
CA ALA A 285 0.32 -0.95 -20.89
C ALA A 285 1.02 -1.53 -22.13
N PRO A 286 1.88 -2.56 -21.97
CA PRO A 286 2.55 -3.21 -23.09
C PRO A 286 1.53 -3.77 -24.09
N ALA A 287 1.81 -3.61 -25.40
CA ALA A 287 0.89 -3.91 -26.51
C ALA A 287 0.38 -5.36 -26.61
N LYS A 288 0.87 -6.27 -25.76
CA LYS A 288 0.33 -7.63 -25.60
C LYS A 288 -0.63 -7.66 -24.42
N ARG A 289 -1.85 -7.14 -24.62
CA ARG A 289 -3.01 -7.79 -23.98
C ARG A 289 -3.08 -9.18 -24.60
N ALA A 290 -2.50 -10.19 -23.95
CA ALA A 290 -2.83 -11.56 -24.29
C ALA A 290 -4.35 -11.66 -24.18
N LYS A 291 -5.03 -11.76 -25.32
CA LYS A 291 -6.38 -12.29 -25.35
C LYS A 291 -6.24 -13.68 -24.73
N ILE A 292 -6.66 -13.82 -23.48
CA ILE A 292 -7.02 -15.11 -22.95
C ILE A 292 -8.30 -15.42 -23.72
N GLU A 293 -8.18 -16.13 -24.84
CA GLU A 293 -9.32 -16.79 -25.45
C GLU A 293 -9.90 -17.70 -24.38
N GLU A 294 -11.16 -17.44 -24.00
CA GLU A 294 -11.94 -18.42 -23.26
C GLU A 294 -11.91 -19.71 -24.07
N PRO A 295 -11.53 -20.87 -23.48
CA PRO A 295 -11.63 -22.12 -24.19
C PRO A 295 -13.10 -22.33 -24.53
N GLN A 296 -13.41 -22.28 -25.83
CA GLN A 296 -14.69 -22.77 -26.32
C GLN A 296 -14.74 -24.25 -26.00
N LEU A 297 -15.54 -24.63 -25.00
CA LEU A 297 -15.96 -26.01 -24.84
C LEU A 297 -16.76 -26.38 -26.09
N SER A 298 -16.16 -27.20 -26.94
CA SER A 298 -16.86 -27.88 -28.03
C SER A 298 -17.86 -28.85 -27.42
N GLU A 299 -19.15 -28.58 -27.63
CA GLU A 299 -20.20 -29.57 -27.48
C GLU A 299 -20.09 -30.59 -28.62
N ASP A 300 -19.12 -31.50 -28.52
CA ASP A 300 -19.11 -32.69 -29.38
C ASP A 300 -19.91 -33.78 -28.67
N SER A 301 -21.17 -33.84 -29.12
CA SER A 301 -22.04 -35.00 -29.25
C SER A 301 -21.47 -36.35 -28.83
N ASP A 302 -21.94 -36.86 -27.69
CA ASP A 302 -21.96 -38.30 -27.44
C ASP A 302 -23.18 -38.88 -28.17
N SER A 303 -22.94 -39.46 -29.33
CA SER A 303 -23.88 -40.26 -30.10
C SER A 303 -23.11 -41.43 -30.70
N SER A 304 -22.95 -42.50 -29.92
CA SER A 304 -22.96 -43.91 -30.34
C SER A 304 -22.84 -44.82 -29.13
#